data_AF-A0A7K0X9S9-F1
#
_entry.id   AF-A0A7K0X9S9-F1
#
_cell.length_a   1.000
_cell.length_b   1.000
_cell.length_c   1.000
_cell.angle_alpha   90.00
_cell.angle_beta   90.00
_cell.angle_gamma   90.00
#
_symmetry.space_group_name_H-M   'P 1'
#
loop_
_entity.id
_entity.type
_entity.pdbx_description
1 polymer ?
#
loop_
_entity_poly.entity_id
_entity_poly.type
_entity_poly.pdbx_seq_one_letter_code
_entity_poly.pdbx_strand_id
1 'polypeptide(L)'
;MSTSIEEARQKYAEEREKRLRSDGTAQYSALAGMYEEFDRDPYVEPGFTRDPEIADVDVVLVGGGFGGMLEAANLRKLGVDNFRIIEKGGDFGGTWYWNRDPGAACDIESYVYLQLLEEVGFMPSRKYATAPEILQY
;
A
#
# COMPACT_ATOMS: atom_id res chain seq x y z
N MET A 1 41.88 -4.35 0.40
CA MET A 1 42.09 -2.92 0.09
C MET A 1 40.76 -2.21 0.28
N SER A 2 40.71 -1.12 1.05
CA SER A 2 39.48 -0.33 1.22
C SER A 2 39.34 0.60 0.03
N THR A 3 38.20 0.56 -0.66
CA THR A 3 37.83 1.53 -1.69
C THR A 3 37.79 2.93 -1.09
N SER A 4 38.35 3.92 -1.77
CA SER A 4 38.24 5.32 -1.36
C SER A 4 36.83 5.85 -1.62
N ILE A 5 36.44 6.93 -0.93
CA ILE A 5 35.14 7.59 -1.17
C ILE A 5 35.02 8.07 -2.63
N GLU A 6 36.13 8.51 -3.22
CA GLU A 6 36.15 9.01 -4.60
C GLU A 6 35.94 7.88 -5.61
N GLU A 7 36.60 6.75 -5.42
CA GLU A 7 36.36 5.54 -6.23
C GLU A 7 34.93 5.03 -6.11
N ALA A 8 34.34 5.07 -4.91
CA ALA A 8 32.94 4.67 -4.71
C ALA A 8 31.97 5.62 -5.44
N ARG A 9 32.21 6.93 -5.37
CA ARG A 9 31.41 7.94 -6.09
C ARG A 9 31.51 7.77 -7.60
N GLN A 10 32.71 7.51 -8.11
CA GLN A 10 32.94 7.25 -9.52
C GLN A 10 32.16 6.01 -9.97
N LYS A 11 32.22 4.93 -9.20
CA LYS A 11 31.45 3.71 -9.49
C LYS A 11 29.94 3.97 -9.50
N TYR A 12 29.41 4.77 -8.56
CA TYR A 12 28.00 5.15 -8.56
C TYR A 12 27.61 5.96 -9.80
N ALA A 13 28.45 6.90 -10.23
CA ALA A 13 28.21 7.68 -11.44
C ALA A 13 28.16 6.77 -12.68
N GLU A 14 29.11 5.84 -12.82
CA GLU A 14 29.16 4.87 -13.92
C GLU A 14 27.92 3.96 -13.95
N GLU A 15 27.47 3.44 -12.79
CA GLU A 15 26.28 2.59 -12.72
C GLU A 15 24.98 3.37 -12.93
N ARG A 16 24.93 4.66 -12.55
CA ARG A 16 23.82 5.55 -12.87
C ARG A 16 23.72 5.79 -14.37
N GLU A 17 24.84 6.13 -15.02
CA GLU A 17 24.88 6.48 -16.44
C GLU A 17 24.35 5.34 -17.33
N LYS A 18 24.66 4.08 -17.00
CA LYS A 18 24.13 2.89 -17.70
C LYS A 18 22.60 2.81 -17.75
N ARG A 19 21.90 3.45 -16.82
CA ARG A 19 20.44 3.35 -16.65
C ARG A 19 19.73 4.68 -16.92
N LEU A 20 20.46 5.75 -17.22
CA LEU A 20 19.83 7.01 -17.61
C LEU A 20 19.20 6.86 -18.98
N ARG A 21 17.94 7.28 -19.07
CA ARG A 21 17.21 7.30 -20.32
C ARG A 21 16.61 8.68 -20.54
N SER A 22 16.63 9.12 -21.79
CA SER A 22 16.08 10.42 -22.21
C SER A 22 14.55 10.47 -22.19
N ASP A 23 13.90 9.31 -22.28
CA ASP A 23 12.44 9.17 -22.23
C ASP A 23 11.88 9.14 -20.79
N GLY A 24 12.73 9.09 -19.76
CA GLY A 24 12.33 9.26 -18.37
C GLY A 24 11.20 8.32 -17.95
N THR A 25 10.13 8.84 -17.36
CA THR A 25 8.96 8.04 -16.94
C THR A 25 8.10 7.56 -18.10
N ALA A 26 8.25 8.15 -19.31
CA ALA A 26 7.53 7.70 -20.50
C ALA A 26 8.00 6.32 -21.00
N GLN A 27 9.08 5.77 -20.42
CA GLN A 27 9.49 4.38 -20.64
C GLN A 27 8.47 3.36 -20.12
N TYR A 28 7.57 3.76 -19.20
CA TYR A 28 6.54 2.90 -18.63
C TYR A 28 5.21 3.07 -19.35
N SER A 29 4.55 1.96 -19.63
CA SER A 29 3.19 1.94 -20.17
C SER A 29 2.19 1.76 -19.03
N ALA A 30 1.05 2.44 -19.13
CA ALA A 30 -0.09 2.15 -18.25
C ALA A 30 -0.64 0.75 -18.52
N LEU A 31 -1.27 0.14 -17.51
CA LEU A 31 -2.04 -1.09 -17.65
C LEU A 31 -3.39 -0.79 -18.34
N ALA A 32 -3.34 -0.51 -19.64
CA ALA A 32 -4.49 -0.14 -20.45
C ALA A 32 -4.56 -0.99 -21.74
N GLY A 33 -5.75 -1.07 -22.34
CA GLY A 33 -5.97 -1.86 -23.55
C GLY A 33 -5.75 -3.34 -23.28
N MET A 34 -4.78 -3.96 -23.96
CA MET A 34 -4.47 -5.39 -23.79
C MET A 34 -3.94 -5.77 -22.41
N TYR A 35 -3.62 -4.80 -21.54
CA TYR A 35 -3.09 -5.04 -20.20
C TYR A 35 -4.09 -4.70 -19.09
N GLU A 36 -5.30 -4.27 -19.44
CA GLU A 36 -6.32 -3.85 -18.46
C GLU A 36 -6.72 -4.99 -17.50
N GLU A 37 -6.65 -6.23 -17.97
CA GLU A 37 -6.86 -7.43 -17.15
C GLU A 37 -5.92 -7.55 -15.94
N PHE A 38 -4.72 -6.96 -16.00
CA PHE A 38 -3.75 -6.98 -14.90
C PHE A 38 -4.04 -5.94 -13.82
N ASP A 39 -4.92 -4.97 -14.08
CA ASP A 39 -5.34 -3.95 -13.09
C ASP A 39 -6.64 -4.34 -12.36
N ARG A 40 -7.20 -5.50 -12.68
CA ARG A 40 -8.41 -6.04 -12.05
C ARG A 40 -8.11 -6.62 -10.67
N ASP A 41 -9.08 -6.49 -9.76
CA ASP A 41 -9.08 -7.20 -8.48
C ASP A 41 -9.21 -8.73 -8.65
N PRO A 42 -8.16 -9.51 -8.32
CA PRO A 42 -8.19 -10.96 -8.46
C PRO A 42 -8.84 -11.67 -7.25
N TYR A 43 -9.16 -10.95 -6.17
CA TYR A 43 -9.68 -11.52 -4.92
C TYR A 43 -11.19 -11.36 -4.78
N VAL A 44 -11.80 -10.50 -5.58
CA VAL A 44 -13.26 -10.34 -5.65
C VAL A 44 -13.87 -11.32 -6.65
N GLU A 45 -14.98 -11.93 -6.25
CA GLU A 45 -15.76 -12.81 -7.13
C GLU A 45 -16.09 -12.13 -8.46
N PRO A 46 -15.86 -12.79 -9.61
CA PRO A 46 -16.16 -12.21 -10.90
C PRO A 46 -17.60 -11.75 -11.05
N GLY A 47 -17.78 -10.50 -11.46
CA GLY A 47 -19.11 -9.90 -11.67
C GLY A 47 -19.79 -9.43 -10.40
N PHE A 48 -19.08 -9.42 -9.26
CA PHE A 48 -19.58 -8.77 -8.05
C PHE A 48 -19.93 -7.30 -8.32
N THR A 49 -21.17 -6.94 -7.99
CA THR A 49 -21.66 -5.57 -8.01
C THR A 49 -22.46 -5.31 -6.74
N ARG A 50 -22.54 -4.05 -6.35
CA ARG A 50 -23.40 -3.56 -5.27
C ARG A 50 -24.09 -2.30 -5.73
N ASP A 51 -25.26 -2.01 -5.16
CA ASP A 51 -25.96 -0.78 -5.46
C ASP A 51 -25.09 0.43 -5.06
N PRO A 52 -25.10 1.51 -5.87
CA PRO A 52 -24.37 2.71 -5.52
C PRO A 52 -24.97 3.35 -4.28
N GLU A 53 -24.11 3.67 -3.32
CA GLU A 53 -24.48 4.44 -2.12
C GLU A 53 -24.38 5.94 -2.43
N ILE A 54 -25.51 6.64 -2.35
CA ILE A 54 -25.57 8.10 -2.53
C ILE A 54 -25.77 8.71 -1.14
N ALA A 55 -24.79 9.47 -0.66
CA ALA A 55 -24.85 10.11 0.65
C ALA A 55 -24.10 11.45 0.63
N ASP A 56 -24.65 12.43 1.36
CA ASP A 56 -23.94 13.66 1.71
C ASP A 56 -23.10 13.39 2.96
N VAL A 57 -21.79 13.62 2.85
CA VAL A 57 -20.81 13.33 3.90
C VAL A 57 -19.91 14.53 4.14
N ASP A 58 -19.42 14.69 5.36
CA ASP A 58 -18.53 15.80 5.70
C ASP A 58 -17.10 15.54 5.19
N VAL A 59 -16.69 14.25 5.18
CA VAL A 59 -15.34 13.84 4.76
C VAL A 59 -15.39 12.57 3.89
N VAL A 60 -14.65 12.60 2.79
CA VAL A 60 -14.37 11.42 1.94
C VAL A 60 -12.89 11.05 2.08
N LEU A 61 -12.63 9.79 2.45
CA LEU A 61 -11.31 9.20 2.50
C LEU A 61 -11.15 8.25 1.31
N VAL A 62 -10.15 8.49 0.46
CA VAL A 62 -9.86 7.63 -0.69
C VAL A 62 -8.71 6.70 -0.34
N GLY A 63 -9.00 5.39 -0.27
CA GLY A 63 -8.08 4.33 0.13
C GLY A 63 -8.46 3.68 1.46
N GLY A 64 -8.66 2.37 1.45
CA GLY A 64 -8.96 1.50 2.59
C GLY A 64 -7.72 0.81 3.19
N GLY A 65 -6.53 1.36 2.97
CA GLY A 65 -5.31 0.92 3.65
C GLY A 65 -5.14 1.54 5.04
N PHE A 66 -4.01 1.27 5.71
CA PHE A 66 -3.73 1.82 7.05
C PHE A 66 -3.89 3.34 7.12
N GLY A 67 -3.48 4.09 6.11
CA GLY A 67 -3.63 5.56 6.10
C GLY A 67 -5.09 6.00 6.22
N GLY A 68 -5.99 5.43 5.40
CA GLY A 68 -7.42 5.77 5.45
C GLY A 68 -8.10 5.27 6.72
N MET A 69 -7.75 4.07 7.20
CA MET A 69 -8.29 3.53 8.45
C MET A 69 -7.84 4.33 9.68
N LEU A 70 -6.57 4.78 9.71
CA LEU A 70 -6.07 5.64 10.78
C LEU A 70 -6.75 7.00 10.78
N GLU A 71 -6.93 7.61 9.62
CA GLU A 71 -7.62 8.89 9.52
C GLU A 71 -9.07 8.76 9.96
N ALA A 72 -9.77 7.69 9.55
CA ALA A 72 -11.11 7.38 10.04
C ALA A 72 -11.16 7.21 11.57
N ALA A 73 -10.19 6.52 12.17
CA ALA A 73 -10.09 6.38 13.61
C ALA A 73 -9.86 7.74 14.30
N ASN A 74 -9.04 8.62 13.71
CA ASN A 74 -8.79 9.97 14.22
C ASN A 74 -10.02 10.87 14.11
N LEU A 75 -10.75 10.84 12.99
CA LEU A 75 -12.01 11.55 12.81
C LEU A 75 -13.02 11.18 13.90
N ARG A 76 -13.20 9.87 14.15
CA ARG A 76 -14.07 9.41 15.25
C ARG A 76 -13.61 9.91 16.62
N LYS A 77 -12.31 9.90 16.90
CA LYS A 77 -11.75 10.45 18.16
C LYS A 77 -12.04 11.94 18.32
N LEU A 78 -12.18 12.69 17.22
CA LEU A 78 -12.52 14.11 17.19
C LEU A 78 -14.03 14.37 17.16
N GLY A 79 -14.87 13.33 17.19
CA GLY A 79 -16.33 13.45 17.14
C GLY A 79 -16.88 13.69 15.73
N VAL A 80 -16.10 13.42 14.69
CA VAL A 80 -16.54 13.45 13.29
C VAL A 80 -16.89 12.03 12.85
N ASP A 81 -18.19 11.73 12.83
CA ASP A 81 -18.69 10.39 12.48
C ASP A 81 -19.26 10.30 11.06
N ASN A 82 -19.54 11.44 10.41
CA ASN A 82 -20.13 11.51 9.08
C ASN A 82 -19.04 11.51 7.99
N PHE A 83 -18.36 10.38 7.84
CA PHE A 83 -17.35 10.17 6.79
C PHE A 83 -17.54 8.85 6.07
N ARG A 84 -16.93 8.73 4.89
CA ARG A 84 -16.90 7.48 4.11
C ARG A 84 -15.50 7.20 3.60
N ILE A 85 -15.11 5.92 3.65
CA ILE A 85 -13.91 5.40 2.99
C ILE A 85 -14.33 4.79 1.65
N ILE A 86 -13.63 5.16 0.59
CA ILE A 86 -13.82 4.62 -0.76
C ILE A 86 -12.52 3.88 -1.14
N GLU A 87 -12.63 2.58 -1.36
CA GLU A 87 -11.52 1.70 -1.77
C GLU A 87 -11.85 1.05 -3.12
N LYS A 88 -10.83 0.92 -3.98
CA LYS A 88 -10.94 0.23 -5.27
C LYS A 88 -11.04 -1.28 -5.07
N GLY A 89 -10.28 -1.80 -4.12
CA GLY A 89 -10.26 -3.21 -3.73
C GLY A 89 -11.56 -3.64 -3.07
N GLY A 90 -11.80 -4.94 -3.08
CA GLY A 90 -12.97 -5.56 -2.45
C GLY A 90 -13.01 -5.51 -0.94
N ASP A 91 -11.90 -5.19 -0.26
CA ASP A 91 -11.80 -5.16 1.19
C ASP A 91 -10.72 -4.16 1.66
N PHE A 92 -10.62 -3.95 2.97
CA PHE A 92 -9.58 -3.16 3.62
C PHE A 92 -8.20 -3.82 3.53
N GLY A 93 -7.16 -3.02 3.73
CA GLY A 93 -5.76 -3.45 3.81
C GLY A 93 -4.84 -2.72 2.83
N GLY A 94 -5.38 -2.13 1.77
CA GLY A 94 -4.60 -1.37 0.77
C GLY A 94 -3.46 -2.21 0.21
N THR A 95 -2.21 -1.81 0.40
CA THR A 95 -1.03 -2.59 0.00
C THR A 95 -1.14 -4.06 0.43
N TRP A 96 -1.61 -4.34 1.65
CA TRP A 96 -1.67 -5.70 2.18
C TRP A 96 -2.88 -6.49 1.66
N TYR A 97 -3.91 -5.79 1.17
CA TYR A 97 -5.01 -6.41 0.42
C TYR A 97 -4.53 -6.89 -0.96
N TRP A 98 -3.83 -6.01 -1.67
CA TRP A 98 -3.42 -6.23 -3.07
C TRP A 98 -2.22 -7.18 -3.21
N ASN A 99 -1.23 -7.10 -2.31
CA ASN A 99 0.02 -7.85 -2.44
C ASN A 99 -0.03 -9.12 -1.59
N ARG A 100 -0.39 -10.25 -2.20
CA ARG A 100 -0.42 -11.57 -1.54
C ARG A 100 0.56 -12.57 -2.16
N ASP A 101 1.64 -12.05 -2.75
CA ASP A 101 2.68 -12.87 -3.35
C ASP A 101 3.37 -13.78 -2.32
N PRO A 102 3.81 -15.00 -2.71
CA PRO A 102 4.52 -15.89 -1.82
C PRO A 102 5.77 -15.24 -1.20
N GLY A 103 5.80 -15.16 0.13
CA GLY A 103 6.92 -14.59 0.88
C GLY A 103 6.83 -13.08 1.13
N ALA A 104 5.76 -12.41 0.68
CA ALA A 104 5.53 -10.99 0.97
C ALA A 104 5.49 -10.72 2.48
N ALA A 105 6.17 -9.65 2.89
CA ALA A 105 6.36 -9.24 4.27
C ALA A 105 6.68 -7.74 4.35
N CYS A 106 6.51 -7.13 5.52
CA CYS A 106 7.07 -5.80 5.76
C CYS A 106 8.60 -5.85 5.89
N ASP A 107 9.27 -4.80 5.44
CA ASP A 107 10.73 -4.61 5.56
C ASP A 107 11.12 -3.77 6.78
N ILE A 108 10.15 -3.06 7.36
CA ILE A 108 10.24 -2.36 8.64
C ILE A 108 9.81 -3.32 9.76
N GLU A 109 10.41 -3.18 10.94
CA GLU A 109 10.03 -3.95 12.12
C GLU A 109 8.53 -3.76 12.45
N SER A 110 7.83 -4.86 12.65
CA SER A 110 6.37 -4.91 12.78
C SER A 110 5.85 -4.04 13.93
N TYR A 111 6.59 -3.98 15.05
CA TYR A 111 6.22 -3.19 16.23
C TYR A 111 6.19 -1.67 16.00
N VAL A 112 6.88 -1.18 14.97
CA VAL A 112 6.89 0.25 14.61
C VAL A 112 6.16 0.53 13.29
N TYR A 113 5.95 -0.51 12.48
CA TYR A 113 5.21 -0.39 11.22
C TYR A 113 3.69 -0.49 11.42
N LEU A 114 3.23 -1.46 12.20
CA LEU A 114 1.81 -1.69 12.45
C LEU A 114 1.27 -0.67 13.44
N GLN A 115 0.12 -0.11 13.08
CA GLN A 115 -0.44 1.07 13.72
C GLN A 115 -1.52 0.66 14.70
N LEU A 116 -1.59 1.26 15.89
CA LEU A 116 -2.57 0.97 16.94
C LEU A 116 -2.38 -0.36 17.70
N LEU A 117 -1.17 -0.93 17.70
CA LEU A 117 -0.89 -2.22 18.35
C LEU A 117 -1.35 -2.28 19.81
N GLU A 118 -1.13 -1.21 20.58
CA GLU A 118 -1.54 -1.13 21.99
C GLU A 118 -3.07 -0.99 22.12
N GLU A 119 -3.70 -0.15 21.30
CA GLU A 119 -5.13 0.12 21.35
C GLU A 119 -5.98 -1.09 20.96
N VAL A 120 -5.50 -1.92 20.03
CA VAL A 120 -6.21 -3.14 19.61
C VAL A 120 -5.70 -4.40 20.32
N GLY A 121 -4.66 -4.29 21.14
CA GLY A 121 -4.10 -5.40 21.92
C GLY A 121 -3.48 -6.50 21.07
N PHE A 122 -2.88 -6.15 19.93
CA PHE A 122 -2.26 -7.11 19.01
C PHE A 122 -0.75 -7.22 19.24
N MET A 123 -0.23 -8.44 19.19
CA MET A 123 1.20 -8.72 19.25
C MET A 123 1.61 -9.42 17.95
N PRO A 124 2.41 -8.77 17.08
CA PRO A 124 2.92 -9.41 15.87
C PRO A 124 3.73 -10.66 16.22
N SER A 125 3.50 -11.74 15.49
CA SER A 125 4.11 -13.06 15.70
C SER A 125 5.62 -13.08 15.41
N ARG A 126 6.11 -12.10 14.64
CA ARG A 126 7.51 -12.00 14.21
C ARG A 126 7.94 -10.55 14.03
N LYS A 127 9.26 -10.34 14.08
CA LYS A 127 9.90 -9.02 13.91
C LYS A 127 9.54 -8.34 12.57
N TYR A 128 9.34 -9.12 11.51
CA TYR A 128 8.95 -8.64 10.19
C TYR A 128 7.69 -9.39 9.73
N ALA A 129 6.50 -8.88 10.05
CA ALA A 129 5.20 -9.57 9.88
C ALA A 129 4.93 -10.03 8.43
N THR A 130 4.16 -11.11 8.25
CA THR A 130 3.83 -11.62 6.89
C THR A 130 2.72 -10.79 6.27
N ALA A 131 2.64 -10.71 4.94
CA ALA A 131 1.50 -10.07 4.29
C ALA A 131 0.15 -10.65 4.74
N PRO A 132 -0.07 -11.98 4.87
CA PRO A 132 -1.31 -12.52 5.45
C PRO A 132 -1.61 -12.08 6.89
N GLU A 133 -0.60 -12.02 7.75
CA GLU A 133 -0.76 -11.53 9.14
C GLU A 133 -1.11 -10.04 9.17
N ILE A 134 -0.46 -9.24 8.33
CA ILE A 134 -0.72 -7.80 8.25
C ILE A 134 -2.09 -7.52 7.64
N LEU A 135 -2.56 -8.33 6.69
CA LEU A 135 -3.90 -8.20 6.12
C LEU A 135 -4.98 -8.59 7.14
N GLN A 136 -4.71 -9.56 8.00
CA GLN A 136 -5.65 -9.98 9.06
C GLN A 136 -5.74 -8.96 10.20
N TYR A 137 -4.68 -8.18 10.42
CA TYR A 137 -4.57 -7.16 11.45
C TYR A 137 -5.45 -5.93 11.16
#